data_AF-A0A7D4ULR4-F1
#
_entry.id   AF-A0A7D4ULR4-F1
#
_cell.length_a   1.000
_cell.length_b   1.000
_cell.length_c   1.000
_cell.angle_alpha   90.00
_cell.angle_beta   90.00
_cell.angle_gamma   90.00
#
_symmetry.space_group_name_H-M   'P 1'
#
loop_
_entity.id
_entity.type
_entity.pdbx_description
1 polymer ?
#
loop_
_entity_poly.entity_id
_entity_poly.type
_entity_poly.pdbx_seq_one_letter_code
_entity_poly.pdbx_strand_id
1 'polypeptide(L)'
;MTYSSYNVTDPQHFKVAEYPLVSGELKLLSQALFNIPGAHKADIFISFLKDHYINAAWVADSPSIVKLALSGVLSTSHIERLFTSCRQNTGFLQEFEDYFKDMLSENNNGSAPDGIASEITVL
;
A
#
# COMPACT_ATOMS: atom_id res chain seq x y z
N MET A 1 -18.79 -3.91 16.79
CA MET A 1 -18.46 -4.10 15.36
C MET A 1 -17.68 -5.38 15.25
N THR A 2 -18.28 -6.41 14.66
CA THR A 2 -17.71 -7.76 14.52
C THR A 2 -16.66 -7.72 13.41
N TYR A 3 -15.39 -7.80 13.79
CA TYR A 3 -14.25 -7.71 12.86
C TYR A 3 -13.99 -9.07 12.22
N SER A 4 -14.23 -9.19 10.93
CA SER A 4 -13.65 -10.27 10.13
C SER A 4 -12.15 -9.97 9.95
N SER A 5 -11.32 -10.54 10.81
CA SER A 5 -9.87 -10.52 10.69
C SER A 5 -9.39 -11.46 9.59
N TYR A 6 -8.26 -11.15 8.95
CA TYR A 6 -7.61 -12.10 8.06
C TYR A 6 -6.99 -13.23 8.89
N ASN A 7 -7.16 -14.47 8.44
CA ASN A 7 -6.49 -15.61 9.05
C ASN A 7 -5.13 -15.79 8.35
N VAL A 8 -4.07 -15.24 8.94
CA VAL A 8 -2.70 -15.41 8.50
C VAL A 8 -2.00 -16.33 9.49
N THR A 9 -1.69 -17.55 9.07
CA THR A 9 -0.99 -18.52 9.91
C THR A 9 0.51 -18.48 9.64
N ASP A 10 1.35 -18.84 10.61
CA ASP A 10 2.77 -19.15 10.33
C ASP A 10 2.86 -20.60 9.81
N PRO A 11 3.63 -20.92 8.74
CA PRO A 11 4.54 -20.07 7.95
C PRO A 11 3.95 -19.63 6.59
N GLN A 12 2.75 -19.05 6.57
CA GLN A 12 2.13 -18.57 5.33
C GLN A 12 2.94 -17.44 4.69
N HIS A 13 3.14 -17.51 3.38
CA HIS A 13 3.79 -16.46 2.59
C HIS A 13 2.77 -15.47 2.04
N PHE A 14 3.18 -14.21 1.86
CA PHE A 14 2.30 -13.20 1.27
C PHE A 14 2.06 -13.48 -0.22
N LYS A 15 0.78 -13.47 -0.62
CA LYS A 15 0.35 -13.56 -2.02
C LYS A 15 -0.78 -12.57 -2.24
N VAL A 16 -0.51 -11.48 -2.97
CA VAL A 16 -1.51 -10.42 -3.22
C VAL A 16 -2.83 -10.94 -3.79
N ALA A 17 -2.79 -11.99 -4.61
CA ALA A 17 -3.97 -12.63 -5.19
C ALA A 17 -4.95 -13.22 -4.17
N GLU A 18 -4.49 -13.55 -2.96
CA GLU A 18 -5.34 -14.06 -1.86
C GLU A 18 -6.06 -12.94 -1.11
N TYR A 19 -5.71 -11.67 -1.38
CA TYR A 19 -6.22 -10.50 -0.68
C TYR A 19 -6.75 -9.44 -1.66
N PRO A 20 -7.83 -9.72 -2.41
CA PRO A 20 -8.33 -8.82 -3.46
C PRO A 20 -8.75 -7.43 -2.94
N LEU A 21 -9.30 -7.36 -1.72
CA LEU A 21 -9.67 -6.08 -1.11
C LEU A 21 -8.43 -5.24 -0.74
N VAL A 22 -7.39 -5.89 -0.22
CA VAL A 22 -6.10 -5.24 0.07
C VAL A 22 -5.46 -4.77 -1.24
N SER A 23 -5.46 -5.61 -2.28
CA SER A 23 -4.97 -5.23 -3.60
C SER A 23 -5.71 -4.01 -4.18
N GLY A 24 -7.02 -3.92 -3.97
CA GLY A 24 -7.82 -2.78 -4.39
C GLY A 24 -7.41 -1.49 -3.67
N GLU A 25 -7.30 -1.53 -2.34
CA GLU A 25 -6.86 -0.38 -1.54
C GLU A 25 -5.43 0.06 -1.90
N LEU A 26 -4.52 -0.91 -2.10
CA LEU A 26 -3.14 -0.64 -2.50
C LEU A 26 -3.04 0.06 -3.86
N LYS A 27 -3.88 -0.35 -4.82
CA LYS A 27 -3.94 0.31 -6.14
C LYS A 27 -4.41 1.76 -6.04
N LEU A 28 -5.44 2.03 -5.23
CA LEU A 28 -5.94 3.39 -5.00
C LEU A 28 -4.89 4.26 -4.31
N LEU A 29 -4.21 3.71 -3.31
CA LEU A 29 -3.11 4.37 -2.62
C LEU A 29 -1.97 4.71 -3.60
N SER A 30 -1.56 3.74 -4.41
CA SER A 30 -0.51 3.88 -5.43
C SER A 30 -0.84 5.01 -6.42
N GLN A 31 -2.09 5.06 -6.91
CA GLN A 31 -2.57 6.12 -7.79
C GLN A 31 -2.57 7.50 -7.12
N ALA A 32 -2.98 7.59 -5.85
CA ALA A 32 -2.99 8.84 -5.11
C ALA A 32 -1.57 9.38 -4.85
N LEU A 33 -0.58 8.50 -4.76
CA LEU A 33 0.82 8.84 -4.52
C LEU A 33 1.66 8.99 -5.79
N PHE A 34 1.12 8.65 -6.96
CA PHE A 34 1.82 8.65 -8.24
C PHE A 34 2.54 9.98 -8.53
N ASN A 35 1.82 11.09 -8.37
CA ASN A 35 2.33 12.44 -8.69
C ASN A 35 2.94 13.20 -7.51
N ILE A 36 2.98 12.61 -6.32
CA ILE A 36 3.53 13.28 -5.14
C ILE A 36 4.98 12.84 -5.01
N PRO A 37 6.02 13.65 -5.24
CA PRO A 37 7.42 13.23 -5.05
C PRO A 37 7.74 13.03 -3.56
N GLY A 38 8.70 12.14 -3.26
CA GLY A 38 9.15 11.89 -1.89
C GLY A 38 9.94 10.59 -1.76
N ALA A 39 11.11 10.64 -1.12
CA ALA A 39 12.00 9.48 -0.98
C ALA A 39 11.47 8.43 0.02
N HIS A 40 10.52 8.81 0.89
CA HIS A 40 10.04 7.99 2.01
C HIS A 40 8.54 7.66 1.94
N LYS A 41 7.90 7.78 0.76
CA LYS A 41 6.46 7.54 0.60
C LYS A 41 6.01 6.20 1.20
N ALA A 42 6.72 5.13 0.85
CA ALA A 42 6.39 3.79 1.30
C ALA A 42 6.58 3.65 2.80
N ASP A 43 7.70 4.09 3.36
CA ASP A 43 7.97 3.99 4.79
C ASP A 43 6.99 4.82 5.65
N ILE A 44 6.57 5.99 5.17
CA ILE A 44 5.55 6.82 5.83
C ILE A 44 4.23 6.04 5.92
N PHE A 45 3.75 5.50 4.79
CA PHE A 45 2.48 4.80 4.75
C PHE A 45 2.54 3.45 5.47
N ILE A 46 3.62 2.68 5.35
CA ILE A 46 3.80 1.44 6.12
C ILE A 46 3.73 1.74 7.62
N SER A 47 4.46 2.76 8.10
CA SER A 47 4.46 3.12 9.52
C SER A 47 3.08 3.60 10.00
N PHE A 48 2.39 4.39 9.18
CA PHE A 48 1.05 4.86 9.49
C PHE A 48 0.02 3.72 9.51
N LEU A 49 0.06 2.80 8.55
CA LEU A 49 -0.91 1.71 8.44
C LEU A 49 -0.65 0.57 9.42
N LYS A 50 0.60 0.40 9.85
CA LYS A 50 0.99 -0.63 10.81
C LYS A 50 0.78 -0.19 12.26
N ASP A 51 1.15 1.04 12.59
CA ASP A 51 1.23 1.50 13.99
C ASP A 51 0.57 2.88 14.22
N HIS A 52 -0.11 3.45 13.22
CA HIS A 52 -0.63 4.84 13.25
C HIS A 52 0.42 5.87 13.67
N TYR A 53 1.67 5.60 13.29
CA TYR A 53 2.83 6.40 13.66
C TYR A 53 3.43 7.07 12.43
N ILE A 54 3.77 8.36 12.57
CA ILE A 54 4.50 9.14 11.55
C ILE A 54 5.69 9.80 12.23
N ASN A 55 6.88 9.59 11.67
CA ASN A 55 8.11 10.23 12.17
C ASN A 55 8.05 11.74 11.91
N ALA A 56 8.37 12.55 12.93
CA ALA A 56 8.40 14.01 12.85
C ALA A 56 9.34 14.53 11.73
N ALA A 57 10.43 13.82 11.43
CA ALA A 57 11.34 14.16 10.35
C ALA A 57 10.65 14.11 8.97
N TRP A 58 9.73 13.16 8.75
CA TRP A 58 8.98 13.05 7.50
C TRP A 58 7.93 14.16 7.33
N VAL A 59 7.49 14.77 8.44
CA VAL A 59 6.56 15.91 8.39
C VAL A 59 7.24 17.12 7.76
N ALA A 60 8.52 17.35 8.08
CA ALA A 60 9.31 18.43 7.52
C ALA A 60 9.75 18.16 6.07
N ASP A 61 10.14 16.92 5.78
CA ASP A 61 10.64 16.51 4.47
C ASP A 61 9.53 16.34 3.42
N SER A 62 8.40 15.72 3.81
CA SER A 62 7.36 15.23 2.91
C SER A 62 5.94 15.60 3.41
N PRO A 63 5.65 16.90 3.68
CA PRO A 63 4.40 17.32 4.32
C PRO A 63 3.13 16.93 3.55
N SER A 64 3.19 16.90 2.21
CA SER A 64 2.06 16.52 1.35
C SER A 64 1.67 15.04 1.52
N ILE A 65 2.67 14.16 1.66
CA ILE A 65 2.47 12.72 1.84
C ILE A 65 1.87 12.46 3.22
N VAL A 66 2.44 13.09 4.25
CA VAL A 66 1.92 13.01 5.63
C VAL A 66 0.49 13.51 5.71
N LYS A 67 0.19 14.65 5.08
CA LYS A 67 -1.17 15.20 5.06
C LYS A 67 -2.15 14.23 4.39
N LEU A 68 -1.75 13.58 3.31
CA LEU A 68 -2.60 12.59 2.63
C LEU A 68 -2.85 11.37 3.53
N ALA A 69 -1.81 10.82 4.17
CA ALA A 69 -1.94 9.71 5.11
C ALA A 69 -2.92 10.05 6.25
N LEU A 70 -2.83 11.25 6.81
CA LEU A 70 -3.69 11.71 7.91
C LEU A 70 -5.09 12.14 7.47
N SER A 71 -5.32 12.39 6.18
CA SER A 71 -6.59 12.93 5.69
C SER A 71 -7.77 11.97 5.81
N GLY A 72 -7.50 10.65 5.91
CA GLY A 72 -8.53 9.61 5.91
C GLY A 72 -9.31 9.49 4.59
N VAL A 73 -8.87 10.19 3.52
CA VAL A 73 -9.52 10.14 2.19
C VAL A 73 -9.32 8.79 1.52
N LEU A 74 -8.23 8.10 1.85
CA LEU A 74 -7.91 6.77 1.33
C LEU A 74 -8.53 5.72 2.23
N SER A 75 -9.32 4.82 1.63
CA SER A 75 -9.79 3.62 2.35
C SER A 75 -8.62 2.65 2.50
N THR A 76 -8.19 2.43 3.74
CA THR A 76 -7.03 1.59 4.10
C THR A 76 -7.39 0.50 5.11
N SER A 77 -8.69 0.32 5.36
CA SER A 77 -9.20 -0.54 6.42
C SER A 77 -8.84 -2.01 6.23
N HIS A 78 -8.72 -2.50 4.98
CA HIS A 78 -8.29 -3.86 4.71
C HIS A 78 -6.77 -4.02 4.87
N ILE A 79 -5.99 -3.03 4.43
CA ILE A 79 -4.53 -3.02 4.62
C ILE A 79 -4.17 -3.03 6.12
N GLU A 80 -4.78 -2.14 6.91
CA GLU A 80 -4.56 -2.05 8.37
C GLU A 80 -4.92 -3.37 9.08
N ARG A 81 -6.03 -3.99 8.66
CA ARG A 81 -6.43 -5.31 9.17
C ARG A 81 -5.43 -6.39 8.80
N LEU A 82 -4.90 -6.37 7.57
CA LEU A 82 -3.89 -7.35 7.16
C LEU A 82 -2.61 -7.20 7.98
N PHE A 83 -2.12 -5.97 8.17
CA PHE A 83 -0.98 -5.68 9.06
C PHE A 83 -1.21 -6.19 10.48
N THR A 84 -2.40 -5.95 11.02
CA THR A 84 -2.77 -6.44 12.36
C THR A 84 -2.77 -7.97 12.41
N SER A 85 -3.33 -8.63 11.40
CA SER A 85 -3.42 -10.09 11.32
C SER A 85 -2.08 -10.78 11.10
N CYS A 86 -1.15 -10.19 10.36
CA CYS A 86 0.14 -10.80 10.05
C CYS A 86 1.27 -10.45 11.04
N ARG A 87 0.99 -9.68 12.11
CA ARG A 87 2.02 -9.17 13.04
C ARG A 87 2.90 -10.24 13.68
N GLN A 88 2.38 -11.47 13.81
CA GLN A 88 3.11 -12.61 14.38
C GLN A 88 3.85 -13.44 13.33
N ASN A 89 3.49 -13.35 12.05
CA ASN A 89 4.17 -14.01 10.95
C ASN A 89 5.15 -13.01 10.31
N THR A 90 6.38 -13.01 10.81
CA THR A 90 7.43 -12.07 10.39
C THR A 90 7.80 -12.20 8.91
N GLY A 91 7.76 -13.42 8.35
CA GLY A 91 7.99 -13.66 6.93
C GLY A 91 6.94 -12.99 6.07
N PHE A 92 5.65 -13.23 6.37
CA PHE A 92 4.54 -12.59 5.69
C PHE A 92 4.61 -11.06 5.80
N LEU A 93 4.89 -10.54 6.99
CA LEU A 93 4.97 -9.10 7.22
C LEU A 93 6.07 -8.47 6.35
N GLN A 94 7.25 -9.09 6.29
CA GLN A 94 8.35 -8.60 5.48
C GLN A 94 8.02 -8.64 3.98
N GLU A 95 7.45 -9.74 3.48
CA GLU A 95 7.03 -9.85 2.08
C GLU A 95 5.94 -8.83 1.73
N PHE A 96 5.04 -8.54 2.67
CA PHE A 96 3.99 -7.55 2.47
C PHE A 96 4.55 -6.12 2.43
N GLU A 97 5.48 -5.78 3.34
CA GLU A 97 6.16 -4.48 3.33
C GLU A 97 7.02 -4.29 2.06
N ASP A 98 7.68 -5.35 1.58
CA ASP A 98 8.48 -5.34 0.36
C ASP A 98 7.61 -5.08 -0.88
N TYR A 99 6.50 -5.83 -1.02
CA TYR A 99 5.51 -5.61 -2.08
C TYR A 99 4.98 -4.18 -2.08
N PHE A 100 4.73 -3.62 -0.89
CA PHE A 100 4.26 -2.24 -0.73
C PHE A 100 5.30 -1.22 -1.22
N LYS A 101 6.58 -1.45 -0.92
CA LYS A 101 7.70 -0.61 -1.36
C LYS A 101 7.90 -0.68 -2.86
N ASP A 102 7.87 -1.87 -3.44
CA ASP A 102 8.02 -2.08 -4.88
C ASP A 102 6.94 -1.35 -5.67
N MET A 103 5.67 -1.55 -5.28
CA MET A 103 4.52 -0.89 -5.91
C MET A 103 4.61 0.64 -5.91
N LEU A 104 5.16 1.26 -4.84
CA LEU A 104 5.32 2.71 -4.75
C LEU A 104 6.61 3.22 -5.39
N SER A 105 7.58 2.33 -5.64
CA SER A 105 8.85 2.62 -6.30
C SER A 105 8.72 2.61 -7.81
N GLU A 106 8.01 1.61 -8.38
CA GLU A 106 7.77 1.49 -9.83
C GLU A 106 7.09 2.73 -10.42
N ASN A 107 6.26 3.44 -9.65
CA ASN A 107 5.63 4.68 -10.09
C ASN A 107 6.58 5.88 -10.27
N ASN A 108 7.82 5.82 -9.81
CA ASN A 108 8.82 6.87 -10.08
C ASN A 108 9.58 6.62 -11.39
N ASN A 109 9.45 5.44 -11.99
CA ASN A 109 10.01 5.09 -13.29
C ASN A 109 8.85 4.69 -14.22
N GLY A 110 8.25 5.68 -14.89
CA GLY A 110 7.07 5.50 -15.75
C GLY A 110 7.05 4.21 -16.55
N SER A 111 6.35 3.21 -16.04
CA SER A 111 5.88 2.05 -16.77
C SER A 111 4.41 1.90 -16.42
N ALA A 112 3.55 2.33 -17.33
CA ALA A 112 2.14 2.01 -17.28
C ALA A 112 2.00 0.48 -17.21
N PRO A 113 1.09 -0.07 -16.39
CA PRO A 113 0.72 -1.46 -16.52
C PRO A 113 0.15 -1.66 -17.93
N ASP A 114 0.88 -2.45 -18.71
CA ASP A 114 0.43 -3.07 -19.95
C ASP A 114 -1.00 -3.60 -19.79
N GLY A 115 -1.91 -3.19 -20.68
CA GLY A 115 -3.25 -3.76 -20.74
C GLY A 115 -4.42 -2.79 -20.85
N ILE A 116 -4.43 -1.89 -21.83
CA ILE A 116 -5.62 -1.75 -22.70
C ILE A 116 -5.15 -1.68 -24.15
N ALA A 117 -5.38 -2.78 -24.87
CA ALA A 117 -5.19 -2.85 -26.31
C ALA A 117 -6.02 -1.74 -26.96
N SER A 118 -5.35 -0.91 -27.75
CA SER A 118 -6.01 -0.02 -28.70
C SER A 118 -6.62 -0.88 -29.81
N GLU A 119 -7.88 -1.28 -29.67
CA GLU A 119 -8.70 -1.63 -30.82
C GLU A 119 -9.37 -0.36 -31.35
N ILE A 120 -8.61 0.38 -32.16
CA ILE A 120 -9.21 1.29 -33.14
C ILE A 120 -9.45 0.44 -34.39
N THR A 121 -10.66 -0.11 -34.53
CA THR A 121 -11.17 -0.52 -35.85
C THR A 121 -11.66 0.74 -36.54
N VAL A 122 -10.85 1.26 -37.46
CA VAL A 122 -11.34 2.08 -38.57
C VAL A 122 -11.81 1.12 -39.65
N LEU A 123 -13.11 1.12 -39.95
CA LEU A 123 -13.67 1.04 -41.30
C LEU A 123 -15.08 1.64 -41.27
#